data_AF-A0A7C4LLH4-F1
#
_entry.id   AF-A0A7C4LLH4-F1
#
_cell.length_a   1.000
_cell.length_b   1.000
_cell.length_c   1.000
_cell.angle_alpha   90.00
_cell.angle_beta   90.00
_cell.angle_gamma   90.00
#
_symmetry.space_group_name_H-M   'P 1'
#
loop_
_entity.id
_entity.type
_entity.pdbx_description
1 polymer ?
#
loop_
_entity_poly.entity_id
_entity_poly.type
_entity_poly.pdbx_seq_one_letter_code
_entity_poly.pdbx_strand_id
1 'polypeptide(L)'
;MKVKIYYCVEHGSGAVIPRHHVAPYSVCEDMDLVELDHVRSVLPAQIIDNLIKKGEVRVSDIELVEKLSGKRVENSYIKLIMLPK
;
A
#
# COMPACT_ATOMS: atom_id res chain seq x y z
N MET A 1 -9.97 13.75 -8.28
CA MET A 1 -8.56 13.85 -7.80
C MET A 1 -8.03 12.45 -7.88
N LYS A 2 -6.86 12.27 -8.48
CA LYS A 2 -6.34 10.92 -8.73
C LYS A 2 -5.48 10.44 -7.58
N VAL A 3 -5.63 9.16 -7.27
CA VAL A 3 -4.85 8.43 -6.28
C VAL A 3 -4.10 7.34 -7.01
N LYS A 4 -2.78 7.31 -6.84
CA LYS A 4 -1.94 6.23 -7.34
C LYS A 4 -1.80 5.15 -6.28
N ILE A 5 -2.05 3.90 -6.68
CA ILE A 5 -2.01 2.74 -5.80
C ILE A 5 -0.74 1.94 -6.09
N TYR A 6 0.03 1.68 -5.05
CA TYR A 6 1.18 0.81 -5.07
C TYR A 6 0.91 -0.40 -4.19
N TYR A 7 1.13 -1.59 -4.70
CA TYR A 7 1.12 -2.81 -3.91
C TYR A 7 2.55 -3.20 -3.57
N CYS A 8 2.86 -3.31 -2.29
CA CYS A 8 4.20 -3.58 -1.81
C CYS A 8 4.22 -4.88 -1.02
N VAL A 9 5.22 -5.72 -1.27
CA VAL A 9 5.48 -6.93 -0.49
C VAL A 9 6.79 -6.75 0.26
N GLU A 10 6.76 -6.88 1.58
CA GLU A 10 7.94 -6.91 2.43
C GLU A 10 8.55 -8.31 2.38
N HIS A 11 9.73 -8.42 1.78
CA HIS A 11 10.49 -9.66 1.80
C HIS A 11 11.40 -9.66 3.03
N GLY A 12 11.09 -10.53 3.99
CA GLY A 12 12.03 -10.95 5.00
C GLY A 12 13.12 -11.77 4.31
N SER A 13 14.33 -11.23 4.22
CA SER A 13 15.46 -11.82 3.49
C SER A 13 15.60 -13.32 3.75
N GLY A 14 15.27 -14.14 2.74
CA GLY A 14 15.60 -15.57 2.67
C GLY A 14 17.10 -15.81 2.45
N ALA A 15 17.95 -15.01 3.08
CA ALA A 15 19.38 -15.07 2.91
C ALA A 15 19.95 -16.17 3.81
N VAL A 16 20.75 -17.05 3.20
CA VAL A 16 21.61 -18.07 3.83
C VAL A 16 22.70 -17.44 4.73
N ILE A 17 22.72 -16.11 4.85
CA ILE A 17 23.76 -15.30 5.51
C ILE A 17 23.19 -14.63 6.78
N PRO A 18 23.88 -14.68 7.94
CA PRO A 18 23.35 -14.23 9.23
C PRO A 18 23.10 -12.70 9.36
N ARG A 19 21.86 -12.32 9.03
CA ARG A 19 20.85 -11.46 9.72
C ARG A 19 21.16 -10.21 10.57
N HIS A 20 22.39 -9.71 10.75
CA HIS A 20 22.56 -8.47 11.54
C HIS A 20 22.55 -7.15 10.73
N HIS A 21 22.51 -7.20 9.39
CA HIS A 21 22.82 -6.01 8.58
C HIS A 21 21.85 -5.66 7.44
N VAL A 22 20.78 -6.43 7.22
CA VAL A 22 19.89 -6.17 6.06
C VAL A 22 18.51 -5.77 6.55
N ALA A 23 18.21 -4.48 6.43
CA ALA A 23 16.85 -3.97 6.66
C ALA A 23 15.88 -4.68 5.70
N PRO A 24 14.64 -4.99 6.14
CA PRO A 24 13.63 -5.51 5.25
C PRO A 24 13.47 -4.57 4.05
N TYR A 25 13.41 -5.14 2.84
CA TYR A 25 13.15 -4.37 1.63
C TYR A 25 11.76 -4.69 1.11
N SER A 26 11.11 -3.68 0.57
CA SER A 26 9.78 -3.79 -0.02
C SER A 26 9.90 -3.70 -1.53
N VAL A 27 9.34 -4.67 -2.25
CA VAL A 27 9.17 -4.58 -3.70
C VAL A 27 7.77 -4.05 -3.95
N CYS A 28 7.67 -2.89 -4.60
CA CYS A 28 6.40 -2.23 -4.91
C CYS A 28 6.10 -2.32 -6.40
N GLU A 29 4.89 -2.74 -6.73
CA GLU A 29 4.33 -2.75 -8.08
C GLU A 29 3.34 -1.59 -8.22
N ASP A 30 3.42 -0.88 -9.36
CA ASP A 30 2.39 0.06 -9.78
C ASP A 30 1.12 -0.74 -10.11
N MET A 31 0.04 -0.50 -9.39
CA MET A 31 -1.23 -1.17 -9.66
C MET A 31 -2.08 -0.34 -10.61
N ASP A 32 -2.55 0.80 -10.11
CA ASP A 32 -3.57 1.56 -10.82
C ASP A 32 -3.56 3.04 -10.44
N LEU A 33 -4.13 3.83 -11.34
CA LEU A 33 -4.44 5.22 -11.14
C LEU A 33 -5.95 5.39 -11.07
N VAL A 34 -6.48 5.56 -9.86
CA VAL A 34 -7.93 5.60 -9.61
C VAL A 34 -8.39 6.98 -9.15
N GLU A 35 -9.67 7.28 -9.31
CA GLU A 35 -10.25 8.47 -8.69
C GLU A 35 -10.45 8.25 -7.18
N LEU A 36 -10.28 9.32 -6.40
CA LEU A 36 -10.44 9.30 -4.93
C LEU A 36 -11.79 8.71 -4.48
N ASP A 37 -12.87 8.94 -5.24
CA ASP A 37 -14.20 8.42 -4.91
C ASP A 37 -14.28 6.90 -5.00
N HIS A 38 -13.48 6.26 -5.86
CA HIS A 38 -13.38 4.80 -5.88
C HIS A 38 -12.74 4.29 -4.58
N VAL A 39 -11.65 4.92 -4.15
CA VAL A 39 -10.93 4.55 -2.92
C VAL A 39 -11.82 4.75 -1.69
N ARG A 40 -12.66 5.80 -1.66
CA ARG A 40 -13.63 6.08 -0.59
C ARG A 40 -14.68 4.98 -0.40
N SER A 41 -15.03 4.27 -1.47
CA SER A 41 -16.01 3.18 -1.39
C SER A 41 -15.43 1.90 -0.76
N VAL A 42 -14.11 1.75 -0.78
CA VAL A 42 -13.40 0.55 -0.32
C VAL A 42 -12.77 0.74 1.06
N LEU A 43 -12.22 1.94 1.33
CA LEU A 43 -11.45 2.19 2.54
C LEU A 43 -12.27 2.90 3.62
N PRO A 44 -11.97 2.63 4.91
CA PRO A 44 -12.53 3.38 6.03
C PRO A 44 -12.28 4.89 5.92
N ALA A 45 -13.27 5.68 6.35
CA ALA A 45 -13.22 7.15 6.32
C ALA A 45 -11.94 7.72 7.00
N GLN A 46 -11.50 7.11 8.09
CA GLN A 46 -10.28 7.53 8.80
C GLN A 46 -9.02 7.43 7.93
N ILE A 47 -8.91 6.41 7.08
CA ILE A 47 -7.76 6.24 6.17
C ILE A 47 -7.81 7.29 5.05
N ILE A 48 -9.01 7.57 4.54
CA ILE A 48 -9.22 8.62 3.53
C ILE A 48 -8.86 9.99 4.10
N ASP A 49 -9.28 10.31 5.31
CA ASP A 49 -8.96 11.59 5.95
C ASP A 49 -7.45 11.75 6.12
N ASN A 50 -6.75 10.67 6.49
CA ASN A 50 -5.29 10.66 6.56
C ASN A 50 -4.64 10.87 5.19
N LEU A 51 -5.16 10.22 4.13
CA LEU A 51 -4.68 10.38 2.76
C LEU A 51 -4.86 11.83 2.27
N ILE A 52 -6.00 12.45 2.56
CA ILE A 52 -6.27 13.85 2.18
C ILE A 52 -5.36 14.82 2.94
N LYS A 53 -5.16 14.60 4.25
CA LYS A 53 -4.33 15.48 5.09
C LYS A 53 -2.84 15.36 4.81
N LYS A 54 -2.33 14.14 4.58
CA LYS A 54 -0.89 13.87 4.44
C LYS A 54 -0.44 13.74 2.99
N GLY A 55 -1.36 13.57 2.04
CA GLY A 55 -1.05 13.28 0.64
C GLY A 55 -0.64 11.83 0.38
N GLU A 56 -0.30 11.05 1.41
CA GLU A 56 -0.02 9.62 1.31
C GLU A 56 -0.48 8.85 2.56
N VAL A 57 -0.82 7.57 2.37
CA VAL A 57 -1.11 6.66 3.48
C VAL A 57 -0.68 5.23 3.15
N ARG A 58 -0.20 4.51 4.17
CA ARG A 58 0.10 3.07 4.11
C ARG A 58 -1.05 2.31 4.75
N VAL A 59 -1.55 1.29 4.05
CA VAL A 59 -2.59 0.37 4.52
C VAL A 59 -1.99 -1.03 4.58
N SER A 60 -1.80 -1.55 5.79
CA SER A 60 -1.25 -2.90 6.02
C SER A 60 -2.31 -3.91 6.46
N ASP A 61 -3.58 -3.50 6.50
CA ASP A 61 -4.70 -4.38 6.81
C ASP A 61 -4.91 -5.37 5.66
N ILE A 62 -4.75 -6.66 5.93
CA ILE A 62 -4.78 -7.73 4.92
C ILE A 62 -6.12 -7.75 4.15
N GLU A 63 -7.25 -7.49 4.81
CA GLU A 63 -8.55 -7.52 4.15
C GLU A 63 -8.71 -6.36 3.18
N LEU A 64 -8.22 -5.18 3.56
CA LEU A 64 -8.23 -3.99 2.69
C LEU A 64 -7.22 -4.11 1.55
N VAL A 65 -6.06 -4.71 1.81
CA VAL A 65 -5.04 -5.00 0.81
C VAL A 65 -5.59 -5.97 -0.24
N GLU A 66 -6.25 -7.05 0.19
CA GLU A 66 -6.87 -8.02 -0.71
C GLU A 66 -8.00 -7.38 -1.54
N LYS A 67 -8.86 -6.54 -0.94
CA LYS A 67 -9.93 -5.84 -1.67
C LYS A 67 -9.44 -4.91 -2.77
N LEU A 68 -8.34 -4.21 -2.54
CA LEU A 68 -7.80 -3.25 -3.50
C LEU A 68 -6.89 -3.90 -4.54
N SER A 69 -6.12 -4.93 -4.15
CA SER A 69 -5.14 -5.55 -5.04
C SER A 69 -5.61 -6.83 -5.71
N GLY A 70 -6.66 -7.47 -5.18
CA GLY A 70 -7.06 -8.83 -5.54
C GLY A 70 -6.02 -9.89 -5.17
N LYS A 71 -4.94 -9.52 -4.46
CA LYS A 71 -3.85 -10.40 -4.06
C LYS A 71 -3.84 -10.54 -2.54
N ARG A 72 -3.58 -11.75 -2.05
CA ARG A 72 -3.40 -12.05 -0.63
C ARG A 72 -2.02 -12.65 -0.38
N VAL A 73 -1.08 -11.80 0.03
CA VAL A 73 0.29 -12.21 0.36
C VAL A 73 0.62 -11.76 1.79
N GLU A 74 1.25 -12.64 2.56
CA GLU A 74 1.75 -12.30 3.89
C GLU A 74 2.82 -11.21 3.81
N ASN A 75 2.82 -10.27 4.75
CA ASN A 75 3.71 -9.09 4.77
C ASN A 75 3.54 -8.13 3.57
N SER A 76 2.32 -8.03 3.02
CA SER A 76 2.00 -7.03 2.01
C SER A 76 1.32 -5.79 2.59
N TYR A 77 1.47 -4.66 1.91
CA TYR A 77 0.76 -3.43 2.21
C TYR A 77 0.49 -2.65 0.93
N ILE A 78 -0.51 -1.77 0.97
CA ILE A 78 -0.78 -0.82 -0.11
C ILE A 78 -0.34 0.57 0.30
N LYS A 79 0.39 1.23 -0.59
CA LYS A 79 0.70 2.66 -0.47
C LYS A 79 -0.18 3.44 -1.45
N LEU A 80 -0.93 4.38 -0.90
CA LEU A 80 -1.79 5.29 -1.66
C LEU A 80 -1.14 6.66 -1.67
N ILE A 81 -1.05 7.27 -2.84
CA ILE A 81 -0.46 8.60 -3.02
C ILE A 81 -1.45 9.47 -3.79
N MET A 82 -1.85 10.61 -3.21
CA MET A 82 -2.61 11.63 -3.92
C MET A 82 -1.72 12.35 -4.92
N LEU A 83 -2.19 12.46 -6.16
CA LEU A 83 -1.54 13.28 -7.16
C LEU A 83 -2.15 14.69 -7.14
N PRO A 84 -1.32 15.76 -7.17
CA PRO A 84 -1.83 17.11 -7.37
C PRO A 84 -2.56 17.22 -8.72
N LYS A 85 -3.54 18.12 -8.77
CA LYS A 85 -4.31 18.44 -9.98
C LYS A 85 -3.42 19.06 -11.05
#